data_AF-A0A832L8U3-F1
#
_entry.id   AF-A0A832L8U3-F1
#
_cell.length_a   1.000
_cell.length_b   1.000
_cell.length_c   1.000
_cell.angle_alpha   90.00
_cell.angle_beta   90.00
_cell.angle_gamma   90.00
#
_symmetry.space_group_name_H-M   'P 1'
#
loop_
_entity.id
_entity.type
_entity.pdbx_description
1 polymer ?
#
loop_
_entity_poly.entity_id
_entity_poly.type
_entity_poly.pdbx_seq_one_letter_code
_entity_poly.pdbx_strand_id
1 'polypeptide(L)'
;ILEIEIDKDHIHLLVKSEPKVSILAIVRKLKQETTNRLWKSQGNYLKRFYWGEKTLWSYRYFASTIGNVSKETATAYIRNQG
;
A
#
# COMPACT_ATOMS: atom_id res chain seq x y z
N ILE A 1 -6.15 -8.07 -3.95
CA ILE A 1 -6.12 -6.63 -4.29
C ILE A 1 -7.01 -6.46 -5.52
N LEU A 2 -7.93 -5.51 -5.49
CA LEU A 2 -8.84 -5.23 -6.60
C LEU A 2 -8.31 -4.10 -7.48
N GLU A 3 -7.77 -3.04 -6.88
CA GLU A 3 -7.21 -1.88 -7.58
C GLU A 3 -5.99 -1.35 -6.84
N ILE A 4 -5.08 -0.74 -7.61
CA ILE A 4 -3.86 -0.10 -7.12
C ILE A 4 -3.74 1.23 -7.86
N GLU A 5 -3.51 2.30 -7.11
CA GLU A 5 -3.08 3.58 -7.63
C GLU A 5 -1.79 3.99 -6.91
N ILE A 6 -0.87 4.57 -7.68
CA ILE A 6 0.46 4.93 -7.21
C ILE A 6 0.64 6.41 -7.49
N ASP A 7 1.00 7.16 -6.45
CA ASP A 7 1.43 8.54 -6.55
C ASP A 7 2.93 8.65 -6.22
N LYS A 8 3.46 9.87 -6.19
CA LYS A 8 4.90 10.15 -6.02
C LYS A 8 5.46 9.62 -4.71
N ASP A 9 4.69 9.67 -3.62
CA ASP A 9 5.16 9.34 -2.27
C ASP A 9 4.26 8.34 -1.51
N HIS A 10 3.12 7.95 -2.08
CA HIS A 10 2.18 7.02 -1.45
C HIS A 10 1.46 6.14 -2.48
N ILE A 11 0.77 5.10 -1.96
CA ILE A 11 -0.05 4.20 -2.77
C ILE A 11 -1.44 4.07 -2.16
N HIS A 12 -2.44 3.95 -3.01
CA HIS A 12 -3.82 3.62 -2.63
C HIS A 12 -4.14 2.21 -3.09
N LEU A 13 -4.73 1.42 -2.19
CA LEU A 13 -5.06 0.01 -2.45
C LEU A 13 -6.52 -0.25 -2.15
N LEU A 14 -7.26 -0.73 -3.15
CA LEU A 14 -8.58 -1.31 -2.92
C LEU A 14 -8.43 -2.81 -2.62
N VAL A 15 -8.78 -3.22 -1.39
CA VAL A 15 -8.57 -4.60 -0.93
C VAL A 15 -9.88 -5.25 -0.51
N LYS A 16 -10.21 -6.37 -1.15
CA LYS A 16 -11.21 -7.32 -0.63
C LYS A 16 -10.52 -8.30 0.31
N SER A 17 -11.07 -8.49 1.50
CA SER A 17 -10.55 -9.41 2.52
C SER A 17 -11.69 -10.15 3.24
N GLU A 18 -11.34 -11.24 3.91
CA GLU A 18 -12.29 -11.93 4.80
C GLU A 18 -12.48 -11.14 6.10
N PRO A 19 -13.70 -11.02 6.66
CA PRO A 19 -13.97 -10.20 7.84
C PRO A 19 -13.13 -10.53 9.08
N LYS A 20 -12.68 -11.79 9.21
CA LYS A 20 -11.83 -12.23 10.33
C LYS A 20 -10.38 -11.75 10.24
N VAL A 21 -9.96 -11.25 9.07
CA VAL A 21 -8.59 -10.77 8.85
C VAL A 21 -8.54 -9.30 9.24
N SER A 22 -7.76 -8.97 10.27
CA SER A 22 -7.61 -7.57 10.68
C SER A 22 -6.94 -6.72 9.60
N ILE A 23 -7.40 -5.47 9.48
CA ILE A 23 -6.79 -4.46 8.59
C ILE A 23 -5.29 -4.31 8.88
N LEU A 24 -4.93 -4.29 10.17
CA LEU A 24 -3.52 -4.20 10.59
C LEU A 24 -2.67 -5.35 10.03
N ALA A 25 -3.17 -6.59 10.06
CA ALA A 25 -2.45 -7.74 9.53
C ALA A 25 -2.23 -7.62 8.02
N ILE A 26 -3.25 -7.17 7.28
CA ILE A 26 -3.17 -6.93 5.83
C ILE A 26 -2.10 -5.88 5.52
N VAL A 27 -2.19 -4.71 6.17
CA VAL A 27 -1.25 -3.61 5.95
C VAL A 27 0.18 -4.01 6.32
N ARG A 28 0.38 -4.68 7.46
CA ARG A 28 1.70 -5.17 7.88
C ARG A 28 2.29 -6.13 6.85
N LYS A 29 1.50 -7.09 6.36
CA LYS A 29 1.96 -8.06 5.36
C LYS A 29 2.35 -7.36 4.06
N LEU A 30 1.50 -6.45 3.55
CA LEU A 30 1.78 -5.72 2.32
C LEU A 30 3.04 -4.88 2.41
N LYS A 31 3.20 -4.09 3.48
CA LYS A 31 4.39 -3.26 3.71
C LYS A 31 5.65 -4.12 3.83
N GLN A 32 5.60 -5.20 4.61
CA GLN A 32 6.75 -6.08 4.81
C GLN A 32 7.19 -6.79 3.52
N GLU A 33 6.25 -7.35 2.77
CA GLU A 33 6.56 -8.08 1.52
C GLU A 33 7.12 -7.15 0.46
N THR A 34 6.54 -5.95 0.30
CA THR A 34 7.02 -4.97 -0.68
C THR A 34 8.39 -4.42 -0.31
N THR A 35 8.63 -4.09 0.96
CA THR A 35 9.97 -3.72 1.45
C THR A 35 10.96 -4.85 1.18
N ASN A 36 10.65 -6.10 1.54
CA ASN A 36 11.58 -7.22 1.35
C ASN A 36 11.94 -7.42 -0.13
N ARG A 37 10.92 -7.43 -1.01
CA ARG A 37 11.11 -7.66 -2.44
C ARG A 37 11.91 -6.52 -3.08
N LEU A 38 11.56 -5.27 -2.82
CA LEU A 38 12.24 -4.11 -3.40
C LEU A 38 13.69 -4.00 -2.93
N TRP A 39 13.97 -4.27 -1.65
CA TRP A 39 15.35 -4.28 -1.17
C TRP A 39 16.19 -5.42 -1.75
N LYS A 40 15.58 -6.58 -2.04
CA LYS A 40 16.27 -7.69 -2.73
C LYS A 40 16.54 -7.37 -4.20
N SER A 41 15.58 -6.81 -4.92
CA SER A 41 15.70 -6.58 -6.37
C SER A 41 16.38 -5.27 -6.74
N GLN A 42 16.19 -4.21 -5.95
CA GLN A 42 16.60 -2.83 -6.25
C GLN A 42 17.48 -2.20 -5.16
N GLY A 43 18.07 -3.03 -4.27
CA GLY A 43 18.81 -2.53 -3.11
C GLY A 43 19.95 -1.56 -3.44
N ASN A 44 20.65 -1.73 -4.56
CA ASN A 44 21.72 -0.81 -4.97
C ASN A 44 21.19 0.59 -5.30
N TYR A 45 20.00 0.69 -5.91
CA TYR A 45 19.35 1.96 -6.18
C TYR A 45 18.83 2.60 -4.88
N LEU A 46 18.14 1.82 -4.04
CA LEU A 46 17.54 2.29 -2.79
C LEU A 46 18.58 2.80 -1.78
N LYS A 47 19.76 2.20 -1.70
CA LYS A 47 20.87 2.67 -0.84
C LYS A 47 21.26 4.14 -1.08
N ARG A 48 21.01 4.67 -2.28
CA ARG A 48 21.29 6.07 -2.62
C ARG A 48 20.38 7.05 -1.87
N PHE A 49 19.22 6.59 -1.40
CA PHE A 49 18.20 7.43 -0.77
C PHE A 49 17.99 7.08 0.71
N TYR A 50 18.22 5.83 1.12
CA TYR A 50 17.82 5.30 2.43
C TYR A 50 18.98 5.02 3.42
N TRP A 51 20.10 5.74 3.36
CA TRP A 51 21.17 5.82 4.38
C TRP A 51 21.55 4.52 5.13
N GLY A 52 21.44 3.35 4.48
CA GLY A 52 21.71 2.03 5.06
C GLY A 52 20.53 1.34 5.76
N GLU A 53 19.43 2.04 6.03
CA GLU A 53 18.21 1.45 6.58
C GLU A 53 17.40 0.71 5.50
N LYS A 54 16.96 -0.50 5.81
CA LYS A 54 16.08 -1.29 4.90
C LYS A 54 14.60 -0.98 5.12
N THR A 55 14.26 0.31 5.11
CA THR A 55 12.90 0.83 5.25
C THR A 55 12.35 1.22 3.88
N LEU A 56 11.03 1.45 3.79
CA LEU A 56 10.38 1.90 2.55
C LEU A 56 9.12 2.70 2.86
N TRP A 57 8.36 2.23 3.84
CA TRP A 57 7.10 2.84 4.23
C TRP A 57 7.23 3.56 5.58
N SER A 58 6.49 4.66 5.74
CA SER A 58 6.28 5.28 7.04
C SER A 58 5.60 4.30 8.01
N TYR A 59 5.64 4.53 9.33
CA TYR A 59 4.94 3.66 10.29
C TYR A 59 3.42 3.68 10.10
N ARG A 60 2.89 4.84 9.72
CA ARG A 60 1.45 5.11 9.62
C ARG A 60 0.82 4.46 8.38
N TYR A 61 -0.50 4.37 8.42
CA TYR A 61 -1.36 4.03 7.29
C TYR A 61 -2.75 4.62 7.51
N PHE A 62 -3.49 4.81 6.43
CA PHE A 62 -4.92 5.14 6.47
C PHE A 62 -5.72 3.93 5.97
N ALA A 63 -6.88 3.68 6.57
CA ALA A 63 -7.80 2.64 6.13
C ALA A 63 -9.23 3.08 6.40
N SER A 64 -10.10 2.83 5.43
CA SER A 64 -11.53 3.08 5.53
C SER A 64 -12.29 1.97 4.82
N THR A 65 -13.47 1.64 5.31
CA THR A 65 -14.39 0.72 4.65
C THR A 65 -15.19 1.50 3.60
N ILE A 66 -15.23 0.98 2.38
CA ILE A 66 -16.21 1.41 1.40
C ILE A 66 -17.47 0.55 1.55
N GLY A 67 -18.65 1.16 1.53
CA GLY A 67 -19.93 0.43 1.60
C GLY A 67 -20.23 -0.34 0.30
N ASN A 68 -21.50 -0.63 0.03
CA ASN A 68 -21.96 -1.07 -1.31
C ASN A 68 -21.88 0.10 -2.30
N VAL A 69 -20.67 0.58 -2.56
CA VAL A 69 -20.39 1.56 -3.59
C VAL A 69 -19.96 0.78 -4.83
N SER A 70 -20.48 1.18 -5.98
CA SER A 70 -20.12 0.52 -7.24
C SER A 70 -18.62 0.66 -7.48
N LYS A 71 -18.05 -0.26 -8.27
CA LYS A 71 -16.62 -0.24 -8.59
C LYS A 71 -16.20 1.11 -9.15
N GLU A 72 -17.07 1.71 -9.97
CA GLU A 72 -16.86 3.01 -10.60
C GLU A 72 -16.72 4.13 -9.56
N THR A 73 -17.55 4.12 -8.51
CA THR A 73 -17.45 5.11 -7.42
C THR A 73 -16.19 4.89 -6.57
N ALA A 74 -15.82 3.64 -6.31
CA ALA A 74 -14.59 3.32 -5.58
C ALA A 74 -13.34 3.77 -6.36
N THR A 75 -13.29 3.49 -7.67
CA THR A 75 -12.21 3.94 -8.56
C THR A 75 -12.17 5.46 -8.65
N ALA A 76 -13.33 6.13 -8.77
CA ALA A 76 -13.38 7.59 -8.82
C ALA A 76 -12.92 8.24 -7.51
N TYR A 77 -13.25 7.66 -6.35
CA TYR A 77 -12.74 8.16 -5.07
C TYR A 77 -11.21 8.05 -5.01
N ILE A 78 -10.66 6.89 -5.35
CA ILE A 78 -9.21 6.64 -5.28
C ILE A 78 -8.44 7.59 -6.21
N ARG A 79 -8.92 7.79 -7.44
CA ARG A 79 -8.32 8.71 -8.43
C ARG A 79 -8.34 10.18 -8.04
N ASN A 80 -9.24 10.57 -7.14
CA ASN A 80 -9.40 11.96 -6.69
C ASN A 80 -8.71 12.21 -5.33
N GLN A 81 -7.98 11.23 -4.78
CA GLN A 81 -7.24 11.36 -3.51
C GLN A 81 -5.72 11.52 -3.69
N GLY A 82 -5.24 11.64 -4.93
CA GLY A 82 -3.89 12.10 -5.28
C GLY A 82 -3.80 13.62 -5.33
#